data_AF-A0A352WXS7-F1
#
_entry.id   AF-A0A352WXS7-F1
#
_cell.length_a   1.000
_cell.length_b   1.000
_cell.length_c   1.000
_cell.angle_alpha   90.00
_cell.angle_beta   90.00
_cell.angle_gamma   90.00
#
_symmetry.space_group_name_H-M   'P 1'
#
loop_
_entity.id
_entity.type
_entity.pdbx_description
1 polymer ?
#
loop_
_entity_poly.entity_id
_entity_poly.type
_entity_poly.pdbx_seq_one_letter_code
_entity_poly.pdbx_strand_id
1 'polypeptide(L)'
;MMNQEAIDAIHTCYHGKTLFRGDMHEHAQTGGTSDGKVPLSQWKNELKSLNMDFAAILDHRQVRHMYLEDWDETMFLCGSEPGTSVDCADGVRRRLHYNMLLPRKEDLPNVLAVFPEFRFSGGADGHFSYPGFKRERLSQLTGIILGLGGMFTHAHPKQIMDSQNPLDYYFHEHMCLEVVYESITSAATIQNYALWKDLLARGKKVYASAGADTHNLPVDRALTTLYAKRRHNTAFMEEIHRGNFTAGSAAIRMVLNGQVTGSTVAAKSGDLLCIVISDVLETDIHADHSYAVCIWGGNEVIWKNEISIREPFSFSLPIVNHPFYRVTLLDTTLNIPLAYGNPIFVTYEP
;
A
#
# COMPACT_ATOMS: atom_id res chain seq x y z
N MET A 1 -10.39 21.17 -19.31
CA MET A 1 -9.58 22.24 -18.69
C MET A 1 -10.06 22.40 -17.27
N MET A 2 -9.15 22.42 -16.29
CA MET A 2 -9.51 22.51 -14.88
C MET A 2 -10.13 23.87 -14.54
N ASN A 3 -11.09 23.86 -13.62
CA ASN A 3 -11.49 25.04 -12.85
C ASN A 3 -10.42 25.29 -11.78
N GLN A 4 -10.02 26.55 -11.55
CA GLN A 4 -8.99 26.95 -10.57
C GLN A 4 -9.24 26.33 -9.18
N GLU A 5 -10.51 26.16 -8.83
CA GLU A 5 -10.99 25.48 -7.61
C GLU A 5 -10.38 24.09 -7.38
N ALA A 6 -10.20 23.31 -8.46
CA ALA A 6 -9.68 21.95 -8.34
C ALA A 6 -8.17 21.92 -8.04
N ILE A 7 -7.43 22.91 -8.56
CA ILE A 7 -6.00 23.10 -8.28
C ILE A 7 -5.84 23.53 -6.82
N ASP A 8 -6.64 24.50 -6.37
CA ASP A 8 -6.60 25.03 -5.01
C ASP A 8 -6.94 23.95 -3.95
N ALA A 9 -7.92 23.08 -4.25
CA ALA A 9 -8.29 21.96 -3.38
C ALA A 9 -7.12 20.99 -3.18
N ILE A 10 -6.44 20.59 -4.26
CA ILE A 10 -5.27 19.70 -4.19
C ILE A 10 -4.13 20.39 -3.44
N HIS A 11 -3.81 21.65 -3.75
CA HIS A 11 -2.76 22.37 -3.05
C HIS A 11 -3.03 22.50 -1.55
N THR A 12 -4.27 22.73 -1.15
CA THR A 12 -4.67 22.83 0.26
C THR A 12 -4.44 21.51 0.99
N CYS A 13 -4.93 20.39 0.43
CA CYS A 13 -4.83 19.08 1.07
C CYS A 13 -3.39 18.53 1.15
N TYR A 14 -2.53 18.91 0.21
CA TYR A 14 -1.14 18.46 0.14
C TYR A 14 -0.12 19.54 0.55
N HIS A 15 -0.58 20.67 1.10
CA HIS A 15 0.30 21.74 1.54
C HIS A 15 1.33 21.26 2.59
N GLY A 16 2.59 21.65 2.40
CA GLY A 16 3.68 21.28 3.31
C GLY A 16 4.06 19.80 3.28
N LYS A 17 3.58 19.02 2.30
CA LYS A 17 4.00 17.64 2.07
C LYS A 17 4.94 17.55 0.86
N THR A 18 5.90 16.65 0.94
CA THR A 18 6.83 16.33 -0.14
C THR A 18 6.64 14.88 -0.57
N LEU A 19 6.99 14.60 -1.82
CA LEU A 19 6.96 13.27 -2.40
C LEU A 19 8.01 12.37 -1.74
N PHE A 20 7.65 11.11 -1.52
CA PHE A 20 8.55 10.03 -1.15
C PHE A 20 8.18 8.76 -1.91
N ARG A 21 9.19 7.98 -2.29
CA ARG A 21 9.01 6.65 -2.92
C ARG A 21 9.74 5.57 -2.16
N GLY A 22 9.21 4.37 -2.12
CA GLY A 22 9.85 3.27 -1.43
C GLY A 22 9.14 1.95 -1.64
N ASP A 23 9.61 0.92 -0.96
CA ASP A 23 9.00 -0.42 -1.00
C ASP A 23 8.32 -0.72 0.34
N MET A 24 7.14 -1.37 0.33
CA MET A 24 6.40 -1.72 1.56
C MET A 24 6.60 -3.18 2.02
N HIS A 25 7.52 -3.94 1.41
CA HIS A 25 7.80 -5.31 1.80
C HIS A 25 9.17 -5.80 1.36
N GLU A 26 10.14 -5.84 2.29
CA GLU A 26 11.51 -6.27 2.03
C GLU A 26 12.16 -6.98 3.22
N HIS A 27 13.22 -7.76 2.97
CA HIS A 27 13.93 -8.56 3.98
C HIS A 27 15.43 -8.23 4.01
N ALA A 28 15.98 -8.04 5.21
CA ALA A 28 17.37 -7.64 5.40
C ALA A 28 18.13 -8.66 6.28
N GLN A 29 19.45 -8.75 6.11
CA GLN A 29 20.30 -9.62 6.94
C GLN A 29 20.49 -9.00 8.33
N THR A 30 19.50 -9.18 9.20
CA THR A 30 19.48 -8.63 10.57
C THR A 30 19.76 -9.70 11.63
N GLY A 31 20.07 -10.92 11.18
CA GLY A 31 20.28 -12.09 12.02
C GLY A 31 18.96 -12.70 12.51
N GLY A 32 19.06 -13.56 13.51
CA GLY A 32 17.90 -14.19 14.14
C GLY A 32 17.13 -15.09 13.16
N THR A 33 15.88 -14.73 12.90
CA THR A 33 14.97 -15.49 12.03
C THR A 33 14.80 -14.89 10.64
N SER A 34 15.47 -13.78 10.34
CA SER A 34 15.49 -13.24 8.97
C SER A 34 16.26 -14.16 8.03
N ASP A 35 15.80 -14.18 6.78
CA ASP A 35 16.38 -14.82 5.63
C ASP A 35 16.89 -13.83 4.57
N GLY A 36 16.83 -12.52 4.84
CA GLY A 36 17.48 -11.50 4.02
C GLY A 36 18.99 -11.69 3.92
N LYS A 37 19.57 -11.31 2.77
CA LYS A 37 20.99 -11.55 2.42
C LYS A 37 21.89 -10.32 2.58
N VAL A 38 21.31 -9.15 2.76
CA VAL A 38 22.02 -7.86 2.74
C VAL A 38 21.79 -7.08 4.04
N PRO A 39 22.84 -6.59 4.73
CA PRO A 39 22.68 -5.87 5.99
C PRO A 39 22.07 -4.48 5.82
N LEU A 40 21.49 -3.92 6.89
CA LEU A 40 20.84 -2.60 6.90
C LEU A 40 21.76 -1.45 6.45
N SER A 41 23.06 -1.53 6.78
CA SER A 41 24.06 -0.55 6.33
C SER A 41 24.18 -0.48 4.81
N GLN A 42 24.10 -1.62 4.12
CA GLN A 42 24.11 -1.67 2.67
C GLN A 42 22.76 -1.22 2.09
N TRP A 43 21.64 -1.62 2.70
CA TRP A 43 20.30 -1.12 2.32
C TRP A 43 20.24 0.41 2.24
N LYS A 44 20.78 1.13 3.24
CA LYS A 44 20.83 2.60 3.25
C LYS A 44 21.56 3.20 2.03
N ASN A 45 22.58 2.50 1.50
CA ASN A 45 23.34 2.97 0.35
C ASN A 45 22.61 2.66 -0.97
N GLU A 46 22.04 1.47 -1.07
CA GLU A 46 21.32 1.04 -2.27
C GLU A 46 19.99 1.79 -2.46
N LEU A 47 19.26 2.09 -1.39
CA LEU A 47 18.07 2.95 -1.51
C LEU A 47 18.42 4.32 -2.09
N LYS A 48 19.59 4.90 -1.73
CA LYS A 48 20.05 6.16 -2.30
C LYS A 48 20.42 6.02 -3.78
N SER A 49 21.05 4.91 -4.18
CA SER A 49 21.42 4.67 -5.58
C SER A 49 20.20 4.49 -6.48
N LEU A 50 19.13 3.90 -5.95
CA LEU A 50 17.83 3.71 -6.61
C LEU A 50 16.89 4.92 -6.51
N ASN A 51 17.32 6.01 -5.86
CA ASN A 51 16.47 7.18 -5.58
C ASN A 51 15.16 6.80 -4.83
N MET A 52 15.28 5.84 -3.91
CA MET A 52 14.23 5.42 -2.99
C MET A 52 14.42 6.07 -1.62
N ASP A 53 13.33 6.57 -1.07
CA ASP A 53 13.28 7.28 0.20
C ASP A 53 13.10 6.35 1.40
N PHE A 54 12.40 5.24 1.22
CA PHE A 54 12.16 4.28 2.29
C PHE A 54 12.07 2.82 1.81
N ALA A 55 12.19 1.91 2.77
CA ALA A 55 11.82 0.50 2.62
C ALA A 55 11.17 0.00 3.91
N ALA A 56 10.15 -0.86 3.81
CA ALA A 56 9.67 -1.61 4.96
C ALA A 56 10.51 -2.88 5.14
N ILE A 57 11.34 -2.91 6.17
CA ILE A 57 12.12 -4.11 6.51
C ILE A 57 11.25 -4.98 7.42
N LEU A 58 10.73 -6.08 6.87
CA LEU A 58 9.68 -6.90 7.47
C LEU A 58 10.15 -8.31 7.79
N ASP A 59 11.36 -8.41 8.35
CA ASP A 59 11.97 -9.69 8.68
C ASP A 59 11.03 -10.61 9.46
N HIS A 60 11.04 -11.87 9.05
CA HIS A 60 10.19 -12.89 9.60
C HIS A 60 10.45 -13.14 11.09
N ARG A 61 9.37 -13.30 11.87
CA ARG A 61 9.39 -13.89 13.24
C ARG A 61 10.22 -13.14 14.27
N GLN A 62 10.52 -11.86 14.05
CA GLN A 62 11.32 -11.09 14.99
C GLN A 62 10.95 -9.61 15.03
N VAL A 63 11.44 -8.95 16.07
CA VAL A 63 11.42 -7.49 16.20
C VAL A 63 12.82 -6.88 16.15
N ARG A 64 13.86 -7.73 16.20
CA ARG A 64 15.27 -7.39 16.38
C ARG A 64 15.77 -6.31 15.44
N HIS A 65 15.41 -6.39 14.17
CA HIS A 65 15.88 -5.48 13.12
C HIS A 65 15.63 -4.01 13.47
N MET A 66 14.51 -3.70 14.14
CA MET A 66 14.14 -2.34 14.54
C MET A 66 14.95 -1.78 15.72
N TYR A 67 15.75 -2.63 16.39
CA TYR A 67 16.57 -2.29 17.54
C TYR A 67 18.08 -2.35 17.24
N LEU A 68 18.47 -2.65 16.00
CA LEU A 68 19.86 -2.61 15.58
C LEU A 68 20.36 -1.17 15.46
N GLU A 69 21.66 -0.95 15.69
CA GLU A 69 22.30 0.37 15.58
C GLU A 69 22.13 1.00 14.19
N ASP A 70 22.10 0.16 13.15
CA ASP A 70 21.92 0.59 11.77
C ASP A 70 20.49 1.00 11.41
N TRP A 71 19.51 0.77 12.29
CA TRP A 71 18.12 1.12 12.07
C TRP A 71 17.94 2.63 12.00
N ASP A 72 17.38 3.10 10.90
CA ASP A 72 17.12 4.52 10.64
C ASP A 72 15.63 4.72 10.34
N GLU A 73 14.88 5.28 11.28
CA GLU A 73 13.44 5.55 11.11
C GLU A 73 13.14 6.61 10.03
N THR A 74 14.16 7.28 9.49
CA THR A 74 14.02 8.15 8.30
C THR A 74 14.06 7.37 6.99
N MET A 75 14.48 6.10 7.01
CA MET A 75 14.57 5.25 5.81
C MET A 75 13.80 3.94 5.96
N PHE A 76 13.55 3.44 7.17
CA PHE A 76 12.94 2.14 7.38
C PHE A 76 11.57 2.22 8.07
N LEU A 77 10.58 1.51 7.51
CA LEU A 77 9.28 1.34 8.14
C LEU A 77 9.33 0.20 9.16
N CYS A 78 8.71 0.43 10.31
CA CYS A 78 8.66 -0.56 11.40
C CYS A 78 7.61 -1.64 11.09
N GLY A 79 7.97 -2.91 11.25
CA GLY A 79 7.02 -4.01 11.11
C GLY A 79 7.65 -5.39 11.06
N SER A 80 6.85 -6.39 10.73
CA SER A 80 7.29 -7.77 10.45
C SER A 80 6.26 -8.44 9.53
N GLU A 81 6.70 -9.45 8.78
CA GLU A 81 5.83 -10.35 8.01
C GLU A 81 5.69 -11.72 8.71
N PRO A 82 4.58 -11.99 9.41
CA PRO A 82 4.26 -13.34 9.83
C PRO A 82 3.57 -14.17 8.75
N GLY A 83 3.89 -15.46 8.74
CA GLY A 83 3.02 -16.50 8.20
C GLY A 83 1.96 -16.92 9.23
N THR A 84 0.81 -17.38 8.75
CA THR A 84 -0.24 -18.01 9.57
C THR A 84 -1.06 -18.99 8.74
N SER A 85 -2.05 -19.61 9.39
CA SER A 85 -3.14 -20.33 8.75
C SER A 85 -4.48 -19.88 9.33
N VAL A 86 -5.49 -19.74 8.48
CA VAL A 86 -6.83 -19.30 8.83
C VAL A 86 -7.88 -20.27 8.30
N ASP A 87 -8.94 -20.48 9.08
CA ASP A 87 -10.12 -21.23 8.64
C ASP A 87 -10.96 -20.34 7.71
N CYS A 88 -11.16 -20.76 6.47
CA CYS A 88 -11.95 -20.05 5.46
C CYS A 88 -13.44 -20.38 5.55
N ALA A 89 -14.26 -19.65 4.78
CA ALA A 89 -15.72 -19.79 4.85
C ALA A 89 -16.23 -21.18 4.42
N ASP A 90 -15.47 -21.89 3.59
CA ASP A 90 -15.75 -23.27 3.16
C ASP A 90 -15.26 -24.33 4.16
N GLY A 91 -14.75 -23.92 5.33
CA GLY A 91 -14.21 -24.80 6.36
C GLY A 91 -12.80 -25.32 6.06
N VAL A 92 -12.19 -24.94 4.93
CA VAL A 92 -10.82 -25.32 4.60
C VAL A 92 -9.85 -24.34 5.24
N ARG A 93 -8.86 -24.88 5.95
CA ARG A 93 -7.80 -24.09 6.54
C ARG A 93 -6.72 -23.79 5.51
N ARG A 94 -6.47 -22.50 5.24
CA ARG A 94 -5.51 -22.03 4.24
C ARG A 94 -4.38 -21.24 4.89
N ARG A 95 -3.20 -21.27 4.28
CA ARG A 95 -2.05 -20.47 4.72
C ARG A 95 -2.19 -19.03 4.22
N LEU A 96 -1.56 -18.08 4.88
CA LEU A 96 -1.37 -16.73 4.34
C LEU A 96 -0.17 -16.08 5.03
N HIS A 97 0.41 -15.10 4.36
CA HIS A 97 1.33 -14.15 4.98
C HIS A 97 0.68 -12.77 5.05
N TYR A 98 1.14 -11.96 6.00
CA TYR A 98 0.66 -10.61 6.19
C TYR A 98 1.73 -9.72 6.77
N ASN A 99 1.70 -8.44 6.44
CA ASN A 99 2.60 -7.44 6.98
C ASN A 99 1.90 -6.68 8.11
N MET A 100 2.60 -6.48 9.22
CA MET A 100 2.17 -5.60 10.30
C MET A 100 3.08 -4.38 10.32
N LEU A 101 2.65 -3.30 9.66
CA LEU A 101 3.36 -2.02 9.64
C LEU A 101 2.88 -1.14 10.80
N LEU A 102 3.80 -0.49 11.50
CA LEU A 102 3.49 0.22 12.75
C LEU A 102 4.18 1.59 12.83
N PRO A 103 3.56 2.61 13.44
CA PRO A 103 4.18 3.93 13.56
C PRO A 103 5.42 3.96 14.46
N ARG A 104 5.51 3.04 15.43
CA ARG A 104 6.62 2.95 16.38
C ARG A 104 7.07 1.50 16.55
N LYS A 105 8.37 1.29 16.68
CA LYS A 105 8.94 -0.06 16.87
C LYS A 105 8.50 -0.73 18.17
N GLU A 106 8.16 0.04 19.20
CA GLU A 106 7.66 -0.46 20.48
C GLU A 106 6.24 -1.03 20.37
N ASP A 107 5.48 -0.64 19.34
CA ASP A 107 4.11 -1.11 19.16
C ASP A 107 4.06 -2.60 18.80
N LEU A 108 5.05 -3.13 18.08
CA LEU A 108 5.04 -4.54 17.66
C LEU A 108 5.14 -5.49 18.87
N PRO A 109 6.12 -5.37 19.79
CA PRO A 109 6.13 -6.15 21.02
C PRO A 109 4.83 -6.05 21.84
N ASN A 110 4.22 -4.87 21.90
CA ASN A 110 2.96 -4.66 22.62
C ASN A 110 1.80 -5.42 21.98
N VAL A 111 1.69 -5.40 20.65
CA VAL A 111 0.72 -6.22 19.91
C VAL A 111 0.98 -7.70 20.15
N LEU A 112 2.22 -8.16 20.01
CA LEU A 112 2.57 -9.57 20.20
C LEU A 112 2.27 -10.07 21.63
N ALA A 113 2.39 -9.22 22.65
CA ALA A 113 2.05 -9.56 24.03
C ALA A 113 0.54 -9.76 24.26
N VAL A 114 -0.32 -9.08 23.49
CA VAL A 114 -1.79 -9.24 23.54
C VAL A 114 -2.27 -10.53 22.87
N PHE A 115 -1.43 -11.12 22.02
CA PHE A 115 -1.73 -12.31 21.23
C PHE A 115 -0.80 -13.46 21.62
N PRO A 116 -1.12 -14.23 22.69
CA PRO A 116 -0.28 -15.33 23.17
C PRO A 116 -0.02 -16.41 22.11
N GLU A 117 -0.82 -16.46 21.04
CA GLU A 117 -0.61 -17.32 19.88
C GLU A 117 0.77 -17.13 19.23
N PHE A 118 1.35 -15.93 19.32
CA PHE A 118 2.70 -15.64 18.81
C PHE A 118 3.81 -16.20 19.69
N ARG A 119 3.55 -16.50 20.97
CA ARG A 119 4.57 -16.97 21.93
C ARG A 119 5.82 -16.08 21.95
N PHE A 120 5.60 -14.77 21.93
CA PHE A 120 6.68 -13.78 21.86
C PHE A 120 7.55 -13.81 23.12
N SER A 121 8.86 -13.71 22.91
CA SER A 121 9.87 -13.65 23.97
C SER A 121 11.13 -12.92 23.49
N GLY A 122 12.04 -12.52 24.39
CA GLY A 122 13.35 -11.98 24.03
C GLY A 122 13.48 -10.45 23.93
N GLY A 123 12.42 -9.69 24.21
CA GLY A 123 12.49 -8.22 24.29
C GLY A 123 12.96 -7.56 22.99
N ALA A 124 14.02 -6.75 23.04
CA ALA A 124 14.59 -6.07 21.86
C ALA A 124 15.22 -7.05 20.86
N ASP A 125 15.73 -8.20 21.32
CA ASP A 125 16.17 -9.31 20.47
C ASP A 125 15.01 -10.31 20.23
N GLY A 126 13.77 -9.84 20.35
CA GLY A 126 12.63 -10.72 20.50
C GLY A 126 12.24 -11.47 19.23
N HIS A 127 11.74 -12.69 19.45
CA HIS A 127 11.28 -13.61 18.42
C HIS A 127 9.88 -14.14 18.74
N PHE A 128 9.16 -14.57 17.71
CA PHE A 128 7.84 -15.17 17.84
C PHE A 128 7.64 -16.35 16.88
N SER A 129 6.71 -17.25 17.22
CA SER A 129 6.28 -18.33 16.33
C SER A 129 5.20 -17.86 15.37
N TYR A 130 5.09 -18.52 14.21
CA TYR A 130 3.92 -18.36 13.34
C TYR A 130 2.68 -18.95 14.00
N PRO A 131 1.68 -18.12 14.34
CA PRO A 131 0.46 -18.59 14.97
C PRO A 131 -0.42 -19.32 13.97
N GLY A 132 -1.39 -20.06 14.48
CA GLY A 132 -2.60 -20.38 13.74
C GLY A 132 -3.75 -19.52 14.25
N PHE A 133 -4.52 -18.90 13.36
CA PHE A 133 -5.62 -18.03 13.76
C PHE A 133 -6.98 -18.53 13.29
N LYS A 134 -8.00 -18.28 14.11
CA LYS A 134 -9.37 -18.18 13.60
C LYS A 134 -9.54 -16.85 12.89
N ARG A 135 -10.45 -16.78 11.91
CA ARG A 135 -10.69 -15.57 11.12
C ARG A 135 -11.05 -14.36 11.99
N GLU A 136 -11.90 -14.55 13.00
CA GLU A 136 -12.31 -13.47 13.92
C GLU A 136 -11.11 -12.95 14.72
N ARG A 137 -10.19 -13.84 15.11
CA ARG A 137 -8.99 -13.47 15.86
C ARG A 137 -7.99 -12.72 14.99
N LEU A 138 -7.85 -13.10 13.72
CA LEU A 138 -7.04 -12.35 12.76
C LEU A 138 -7.66 -10.96 12.48
N SER A 139 -9.00 -10.88 12.37
CA SER A 139 -9.71 -9.60 12.24
C SER A 139 -9.50 -8.69 13.46
N GLN A 140 -9.49 -9.25 14.68
CA GLN A 140 -9.13 -8.49 15.90
C GLN A 140 -7.68 -7.99 15.86
N LEU A 141 -6.73 -8.81 15.40
CA LEU A 141 -5.34 -8.39 15.21
C LEU A 141 -5.24 -7.23 14.22
N THR A 142 -5.89 -7.36 13.06
CA THR A 142 -5.97 -6.30 12.06
C THR A 142 -6.55 -5.02 12.64
N GLY A 143 -7.67 -5.10 13.38
CA GLY A 143 -8.29 -3.95 14.03
C GLY A 143 -7.40 -3.26 15.06
N ILE A 144 -6.62 -4.02 15.85
CA ILE A 144 -5.65 -3.45 16.80
C ILE A 144 -4.53 -2.72 16.07
N ILE A 145 -3.95 -3.31 15.01
CA ILE A 145 -2.89 -2.68 14.22
C ILE A 145 -3.39 -1.38 13.60
N LEU A 146 -4.57 -1.39 12.98
CA LEU A 146 -5.18 -0.19 12.41
C LEU A 146 -5.49 0.85 13.50
N GLY A 147 -5.98 0.42 14.67
CA GLY A 147 -6.26 1.30 15.81
C GLY A 147 -5.03 2.01 16.38
N LEU A 148 -3.83 1.46 16.19
CA LEU A 148 -2.57 2.09 16.55
C LEU A 148 -2.07 3.10 15.49
N GLY A 149 -2.81 3.29 14.39
CA GLY A 149 -2.34 4.04 13.22
C GLY A 149 -1.40 3.23 12.33
N GLY A 150 -1.35 1.91 12.53
CA GLY A 150 -0.60 0.97 11.71
C GLY A 150 -1.30 0.61 10.40
N MET A 151 -0.71 -0.32 9.67
CA MET A 151 -1.32 -0.94 8.49
C MET A 151 -1.13 -2.45 8.51
N PHE A 152 -2.20 -3.16 8.17
CA PHE A 152 -2.18 -4.60 7.93
C PHE A 152 -2.27 -4.82 6.41
N THR A 153 -1.29 -5.51 5.85
CA THR A 153 -1.31 -5.88 4.43
C THR A 153 -1.42 -7.38 4.32
N HIS A 154 -2.36 -7.89 3.51
CA HIS A 154 -2.26 -9.28 3.06
C HIS A 154 -1.15 -9.35 2.01
N ALA A 155 0.00 -9.90 2.39
CA ALA A 155 1.15 -10.08 1.50
C ALA A 155 0.86 -11.18 0.48
N HIS A 156 1.33 -10.96 -0.77
CA HIS A 156 1.26 -11.89 -1.91
C HIS A 156 0.08 -12.88 -1.88
N PRO A 157 -1.17 -12.36 -1.82
CA PRO A 157 -2.33 -13.12 -1.38
C PRO A 157 -2.56 -14.38 -2.21
N LYS A 158 -2.52 -14.25 -3.54
CA LYS A 158 -2.82 -15.36 -4.46
C LYS A 158 -1.70 -16.40 -4.53
N GLN A 159 -0.52 -16.10 -4.01
CA GLN A 159 0.63 -17.00 -4.02
C GLN A 159 0.56 -18.00 -2.85
N ILE A 160 -0.02 -17.61 -1.71
CA ILE A 160 -0.02 -18.43 -0.49
C ILE A 160 -1.39 -19.04 -0.16
N MET A 161 -2.48 -18.25 -0.23
CA MET A 161 -3.78 -18.71 0.28
C MET A 161 -4.48 -19.69 -0.67
N ASP A 162 -4.27 -19.59 -1.97
CA ASP A 162 -4.92 -20.46 -2.99
C ASP A 162 -6.44 -20.66 -2.72
N SER A 163 -7.14 -19.56 -2.45
CA SER A 163 -8.61 -19.52 -2.43
C SER A 163 -9.15 -18.88 -3.70
N GLN A 164 -10.26 -19.43 -4.22
CA GLN A 164 -11.04 -18.84 -5.30
C GLN A 164 -12.15 -17.91 -4.80
N ASN A 165 -12.42 -17.88 -3.49
CA ASN A 165 -13.40 -16.97 -2.89
C ASN A 165 -12.70 -15.66 -2.46
N PRO A 166 -13.00 -14.51 -3.10
CA PRO A 166 -12.36 -13.23 -2.75
C PRO A 166 -12.54 -12.84 -1.27
N LEU A 167 -13.66 -13.24 -0.64
CA LEU A 167 -13.94 -12.85 0.75
C LEU A 167 -13.03 -13.56 1.77
N ASP A 168 -12.36 -14.65 1.39
CA ASP A 168 -11.41 -15.31 2.29
C ASP A 168 -10.20 -14.42 2.60
N TYR A 169 -9.84 -13.52 1.68
CA TYR A 169 -8.71 -12.58 1.79
C TYR A 169 -9.03 -11.29 2.56
N TYR A 170 -10.29 -11.08 2.93
CA TYR A 170 -10.76 -9.84 3.53
C TYR A 170 -10.95 -9.99 5.05
N PHE A 171 -10.17 -9.28 5.87
CA PHE A 171 -10.25 -9.41 7.33
C PHE A 171 -10.79 -8.17 8.04
N HIS A 172 -10.70 -6.99 7.42
CA HIS A 172 -11.15 -5.73 7.99
C HIS A 172 -11.30 -4.66 6.90
N GLU A 173 -12.10 -3.61 7.14
CA GLU A 173 -12.08 -2.43 6.28
C GLU A 173 -10.73 -1.70 6.41
N HIS A 174 -10.31 -1.03 5.34
CA HIS A 174 -9.12 -0.19 5.28
C HIS A 174 -7.79 -0.93 5.51
N MET A 175 -7.77 -2.25 5.30
CA MET A 175 -6.53 -3.01 5.16
C MET A 175 -5.98 -2.93 3.74
N CYS A 176 -4.70 -3.25 3.57
CA CYS A 176 -4.06 -3.38 2.27
C CYS A 176 -4.12 -4.82 1.74
N LEU A 177 -4.15 -4.94 0.42
CA LEU A 177 -3.70 -6.11 -0.32
C LEU A 177 -2.43 -5.73 -1.06
N GLU A 178 -1.43 -6.59 -1.01
CA GLU A 178 -0.26 -6.46 -1.86
C GLU A 178 -0.64 -6.79 -3.30
N VAL A 179 -1.04 -5.75 -4.02
CA VAL A 179 -1.50 -5.85 -5.40
C VAL A 179 -0.31 -5.92 -6.33
N VAL A 180 0.68 -5.06 -6.13
CA VAL A 180 1.95 -5.12 -6.86
C VAL A 180 2.91 -5.98 -6.04
N TYR A 181 3.19 -7.19 -6.52
CA TYR A 181 4.11 -8.14 -5.89
C TYR A 181 5.24 -8.48 -6.84
N GLU A 182 6.48 -8.43 -6.36
CA GLU A 182 7.74 -8.51 -7.11
C GLU A 182 7.92 -7.38 -8.13
N SER A 183 6.98 -7.18 -9.04
CA SER A 183 6.94 -6.06 -9.98
C SER A 183 5.52 -5.77 -10.45
N ILE A 184 5.27 -4.58 -10.98
CA ILE A 184 3.95 -4.21 -11.52
C ILE A 184 3.49 -5.07 -12.72
N THR A 185 4.43 -5.72 -13.39
CA THR A 185 4.19 -6.59 -14.56
C THR A 185 4.22 -8.08 -14.25
N SER A 186 4.44 -8.47 -12.99
CA SER A 186 4.53 -9.88 -12.61
C SER A 186 3.19 -10.61 -12.83
N ALA A 187 3.26 -11.92 -13.12
CA ALA A 187 2.06 -12.74 -13.24
C ALA A 187 1.25 -12.80 -11.92
N ALA A 188 1.94 -12.68 -10.79
CA ALA A 188 1.33 -12.58 -9.47
C ALA A 188 0.55 -11.27 -9.29
N THR A 189 1.10 -10.13 -9.72
CA THR A 189 0.42 -8.83 -9.70
C THR A 189 -0.90 -8.86 -10.47
N ILE A 190 -0.95 -9.53 -11.62
CA ILE A 190 -2.20 -9.68 -12.40
C ILE A 190 -3.28 -10.39 -11.57
N GLN A 191 -2.93 -11.45 -10.86
CA GLN A 191 -3.86 -12.21 -10.02
C GLN A 191 -4.29 -11.40 -8.78
N ASN A 192 -3.35 -10.72 -8.13
CA ASN A 192 -3.62 -9.90 -6.94
C ASN A 192 -4.47 -8.66 -7.30
N TYR A 193 -4.25 -8.06 -8.47
CA TYR A 193 -5.09 -6.98 -9.01
C TYR A 193 -6.52 -7.46 -9.29
N ALA A 194 -6.69 -8.66 -9.86
CA ALA A 194 -8.02 -9.23 -10.05
C ALA A 194 -8.76 -9.43 -8.72
N LEU A 195 -8.08 -9.95 -7.70
CA LEU A 195 -8.62 -10.08 -6.33
C LEU A 195 -9.02 -8.71 -5.75
N TRP A 196 -8.18 -7.70 -5.88
CA TRP A 196 -8.48 -6.35 -5.38
C TRP A 196 -9.73 -5.77 -6.03
N LYS A 197 -9.86 -5.86 -7.36
CA LYS A 197 -11.08 -5.45 -8.07
C LYS A 197 -12.31 -6.20 -7.59
N ASP A 198 -12.22 -7.52 -7.40
CA ASP A 198 -13.35 -8.33 -6.94
C ASP A 198 -13.82 -7.95 -5.53
N LEU A 199 -12.89 -7.57 -4.65
CA LEU A 199 -13.21 -7.08 -3.32
C LEU A 199 -13.87 -5.70 -3.37
N LEU A 200 -13.34 -4.78 -4.18
CA LEU A 200 -13.98 -3.48 -4.41
C LEU A 200 -15.40 -3.64 -5.00
N ALA A 201 -15.59 -4.56 -5.95
CA ALA A 201 -16.88 -4.90 -6.54
C ALA A 201 -17.92 -5.34 -5.51
N ARG A 202 -17.46 -5.99 -4.43
CA ARG A 202 -18.29 -6.48 -3.31
C ARG A 202 -18.47 -5.44 -2.21
N GLY A 203 -18.14 -4.17 -2.49
CA GLY A 203 -18.25 -3.05 -1.57
C GLY A 203 -17.23 -3.10 -0.43
N LYS A 204 -16.14 -3.86 -0.57
CA LYS A 204 -15.09 -3.90 0.46
C LYS A 204 -14.15 -2.73 0.27
N LYS A 205 -13.85 -2.04 1.38
CA LYS A 205 -12.91 -0.93 1.40
C LYS A 205 -11.52 -1.48 1.68
N VAL A 206 -10.75 -1.73 0.62
CA VAL A 206 -9.38 -2.24 0.71
C VAL A 206 -8.45 -1.46 -0.21
N TYR A 207 -7.22 -1.26 0.25
CA TYR A 207 -6.19 -0.53 -0.48
C TYR A 207 -5.30 -1.47 -1.27
N ALA A 208 -4.74 -0.97 -2.36
CA ALA A 208 -3.65 -1.61 -3.08
C ALA A 208 -2.32 -1.09 -2.51
N SER A 209 -1.41 -2.02 -2.17
CA SER A 209 -0.01 -1.72 -1.84
C SER A 209 0.95 -2.42 -2.81
N ALA A 210 2.21 -2.01 -2.75
CA ALA A 210 3.29 -2.56 -3.55
C ALA A 210 4.45 -3.03 -2.67
N GLY A 211 4.93 -4.24 -2.92
CA GLY A 211 6.01 -4.88 -2.19
C GLY A 211 6.84 -5.81 -3.08
N ALA A 212 8.16 -5.66 -3.09
CA ALA A 212 9.04 -6.48 -3.93
C ALA A 212 9.33 -7.85 -3.32
N ASP A 213 9.22 -7.97 -2.00
CA ASP A 213 9.58 -9.16 -1.21
C ASP A 213 11.02 -9.63 -1.53
N THR A 214 11.93 -8.66 -1.71
CA THR A 214 13.32 -8.97 -1.99
C THR A 214 13.99 -9.49 -0.74
N HIS A 215 14.68 -10.61 -0.91
CA HIS A 215 15.59 -11.14 0.09
C HIS A 215 17.04 -10.76 -0.21
N ASN A 216 17.28 -10.07 -1.34
CA ASN A 216 18.62 -9.70 -1.80
C ASN A 216 18.80 -8.18 -1.72
N LEU A 217 19.39 -7.59 -2.77
CA LEU A 217 19.53 -6.15 -2.87
C LEU A 217 18.16 -5.48 -3.10
N PRO A 218 18.02 -4.21 -2.69
CA PRO A 218 16.81 -3.43 -2.95
C PRO A 218 16.58 -3.29 -4.46
N VAL A 219 15.32 -3.12 -4.83
CA VAL A 219 14.90 -2.97 -6.24
C VAL A 219 13.77 -1.95 -6.36
N ASP A 220 13.65 -1.29 -7.50
CA ASP A 220 12.71 -0.19 -7.76
C ASP A 220 11.48 -0.61 -8.58
N ARG A 221 11.13 -1.90 -8.54
CA ARG A 221 10.11 -2.51 -9.42
C ARG A 221 8.71 -2.64 -8.79
N ALA A 222 8.60 -2.51 -7.46
CA ALA A 222 7.34 -2.62 -6.70
C ALA A 222 7.13 -1.40 -5.79
N LEU A 223 7.21 -0.21 -6.39
CA LEU A 223 7.21 1.04 -5.64
C LEU A 223 5.85 1.42 -5.04
N THR A 224 5.91 2.04 -3.88
CA THR A 224 4.86 2.84 -3.28
C THR A 224 5.25 4.31 -3.32
N THR A 225 4.37 5.15 -3.84
CA THR A 225 4.57 6.59 -3.95
C THR A 225 3.58 7.34 -3.04
N LEU A 226 4.07 8.22 -2.18
CA LEU A 226 3.25 8.98 -1.23
C LEU A 226 3.76 10.41 -1.02
N TYR A 227 2.91 11.26 -0.44
CA TYR A 227 3.27 12.61 -0.01
C TYR A 227 3.17 12.70 1.50
N ALA A 228 4.27 13.03 2.19
CA ALA A 228 4.29 13.16 3.65
C ALA A 228 4.97 14.46 4.10
N LYS A 229 4.73 14.87 5.35
CA LYS A 229 5.28 16.11 5.92
C LYS A 229 6.79 16.07 6.15
N ARG A 230 7.36 14.88 6.32
CA ARG A 230 8.79 14.66 6.59
C ARG A 230 9.16 13.22 6.25
N ARG A 231 10.45 13.01 6.03
CA ARG A 231 11.04 11.69 5.80
C ARG A 231 11.20 10.93 7.13
N HIS A 232 10.14 10.25 7.59
CA HIS A 232 10.12 9.53 8.88
C HIS A 232 9.01 8.48 8.93
N ASN A 233 9.26 7.32 9.54
CA ASN A 233 8.32 6.21 9.68
C ASN A 233 6.93 6.67 10.12
N THR A 234 6.83 7.42 11.22
CA THR A 234 5.54 7.95 11.71
C THR A 234 4.79 8.79 10.67
N ALA A 235 5.49 9.62 9.90
CA ALA A 235 4.89 10.51 8.92
C ALA A 235 4.47 9.75 7.65
N PHE A 236 5.21 8.71 7.27
CA PHE A 236 4.80 7.78 6.22
C PHE A 236 3.57 6.97 6.64
N MET A 237 3.56 6.47 7.88
CA MET A 237 2.44 5.71 8.43
C MET A 237 1.16 6.54 8.54
N GLU A 238 1.23 7.85 8.82
CA GLU A 238 0.06 8.75 8.77
C GLU A 238 -0.65 8.70 7.40
N GLU A 239 0.09 8.57 6.31
CA GLU A 239 -0.44 8.54 4.94
C GLU A 239 -0.82 7.12 4.52
N ILE A 240 0.03 6.13 4.82
CA ILE A 240 -0.22 4.70 4.54
C ILE A 240 -1.51 4.25 5.25
N HIS A 241 -1.66 4.56 6.54
CA HIS A 241 -2.83 4.21 7.33
C HIS A 241 -4.16 4.72 6.72
N ARG A 242 -4.12 5.91 6.12
CA ARG A 242 -5.30 6.54 5.49
C ARG A 242 -5.57 6.06 4.06
N GLY A 243 -4.67 5.25 3.49
CA GLY A 243 -4.72 4.92 2.06
C GLY A 243 -4.30 6.07 1.14
N ASN A 244 -3.66 7.14 1.66
CA ASN A 244 -3.24 8.31 0.88
C ASN A 244 -1.87 8.08 0.21
N PHE A 245 -1.80 7.04 -0.60
CA PHE A 245 -0.62 6.66 -1.36
C PHE A 245 -1.03 5.94 -2.65
N THR A 246 -0.05 5.73 -3.52
CA THR A 246 -0.21 5.05 -4.80
C THR A 246 0.66 3.79 -4.83
N ALA A 247 0.10 2.67 -5.27
CA ALA A 247 0.89 1.47 -5.59
C ALA A 247 1.42 1.61 -7.03
N GLY A 248 2.68 1.99 -7.16
CA GLY A 248 3.36 2.23 -8.42
C GLY A 248 4.28 3.45 -8.37
N SER A 249 4.85 3.78 -9.52
CA SER A 249 5.96 4.73 -9.68
C SER A 249 5.55 6.18 -9.88
N ALA A 250 4.24 6.45 -9.95
CA ALA A 250 3.67 7.79 -10.13
C ALA A 250 2.89 8.24 -8.89
N ALA A 251 2.82 9.55 -8.67
CA ALA A 251 1.93 10.11 -7.66
C ALA A 251 0.53 10.34 -8.24
N ILE A 252 -0.47 9.67 -7.67
CA ILE A 252 -1.88 9.90 -7.99
C ILE A 252 -2.57 10.51 -6.76
N ARG A 253 -2.91 11.79 -6.86
CA ARG A 253 -3.57 12.57 -5.81
C ARG A 253 -5.00 12.86 -6.22
N MET A 254 -5.95 12.48 -5.37
CA MET A 254 -7.36 12.75 -5.56
C MET A 254 -7.90 13.52 -4.36
N VAL A 255 -8.78 14.48 -4.62
CA VAL A 255 -9.52 15.22 -3.58
C VAL A 255 -10.99 15.30 -3.95
N LEU A 256 -11.85 14.97 -2.99
CA LEU A 256 -13.30 15.14 -3.07
C LEU A 256 -13.77 15.74 -1.74
N ASN A 257 -14.47 16.87 -1.79
CA ASN A 257 -14.97 17.58 -0.59
C ASN A 257 -13.89 17.80 0.49
N GLY A 258 -12.68 18.16 0.07
CA GLY A 258 -11.53 18.40 0.96
C GLY A 258 -10.91 17.12 1.57
N GLN A 259 -11.40 15.93 1.20
CA GLN A 259 -10.87 14.64 1.63
C GLN A 259 -10.01 14.03 0.54
N VAL A 260 -8.89 13.42 0.94
CA VAL A 260 -7.89 12.87 0.01
C VAL A 260 -8.16 11.42 -0.38
N THR A 261 -7.44 10.92 -1.38
CA THR A 261 -7.25 9.50 -1.70
C THR A 261 -7.25 8.63 -0.44
N GLY A 262 -8.00 7.52 -0.48
CA GLY A 262 -8.10 6.55 0.61
C GLY A 262 -9.26 6.80 1.60
N SER A 263 -9.84 8.01 1.60
CA SER A 263 -10.92 8.41 2.52
C SER A 263 -12.27 7.78 2.17
N THR A 264 -13.16 7.67 3.17
CA THR A 264 -14.62 7.54 2.95
C THR A 264 -15.25 8.92 3.08
N VAL A 265 -15.99 9.36 2.07
CA VAL A 265 -16.49 10.74 1.93
C VAL A 265 -18.00 10.73 1.74
N ALA A 266 -18.71 11.55 2.51
CA ALA A 266 -20.09 11.90 2.22
C ALA A 266 -20.11 12.91 1.06
N ALA A 267 -20.85 12.61 -0.01
CA ALA A 267 -20.86 13.46 -1.19
C ALA A 267 -22.22 13.44 -1.91
N LYS A 268 -22.43 14.43 -2.76
CA LYS A 268 -23.61 14.60 -3.61
C LYS A 268 -23.23 14.40 -5.07
N SER A 269 -24.18 13.90 -5.85
CA SER A 269 -24.03 13.87 -7.31
C SER A 269 -23.79 15.30 -7.82
N GLY A 270 -22.74 15.48 -8.61
CA GLY A 270 -22.26 16.79 -9.07
C GLY A 270 -21.05 17.35 -8.30
N ASP A 271 -20.73 16.83 -7.11
CA ASP A 271 -19.51 17.24 -6.40
C ASP A 271 -18.28 16.95 -7.26
N LEU A 272 -17.25 17.80 -7.18
CA LEU A 272 -16.08 17.71 -8.05
C LEU A 272 -14.99 16.82 -7.43
N LEU A 273 -14.71 15.71 -8.11
CA LEU A 273 -13.49 14.93 -7.89
C LEU A 273 -12.34 15.60 -8.62
N CYS A 274 -11.35 16.08 -7.87
CA CYS A 274 -10.15 16.73 -8.36
C CYS A 274 -9.00 15.73 -8.38
N ILE A 275 -8.25 15.65 -9.48
CA ILE A 275 -7.21 14.66 -9.70
C ILE A 275 -5.95 15.36 -10.20
N VAL A 276 -4.81 15.01 -9.62
CA VAL A 276 -3.47 15.36 -10.13
C VAL A 276 -2.64 14.10 -10.22
N ILE A 277 -2.04 13.89 -11.39
CA ILE A 277 -1.02 12.87 -11.64
C ILE A 277 0.27 13.57 -11.95
N SER A 278 1.31 13.25 -11.21
CA SER A 278 2.61 13.88 -11.33
C SER A 278 3.70 12.93 -10.87
N ASP A 279 4.94 13.39 -10.99
CA ASP A 279 6.09 12.71 -10.41
C ASP A 279 6.15 11.23 -10.84
N VAL A 280 6.03 10.98 -12.15
CA VAL A 280 6.32 9.65 -12.68
C VAL A 280 7.82 9.41 -12.56
N LEU A 281 8.23 8.22 -12.12
CA LEU A 281 9.63 7.86 -12.04
C LEU A 281 10.28 7.97 -13.42
N GLU A 282 11.46 8.59 -13.49
CA GLU A 282 12.12 8.91 -14.76
C GLU A 282 12.41 7.67 -15.62
N THR A 283 12.69 6.53 -14.98
CA THR A 283 12.93 5.25 -15.67
C THR A 283 11.71 4.70 -16.41
N ASP A 284 10.49 5.16 -16.08
CA ASP A 284 9.25 4.78 -16.77
C ASP A 284 8.84 5.78 -17.88
N ILE A 285 9.61 6.85 -18.07
CA ILE A 285 9.34 7.89 -19.08
C ILE A 285 10.14 7.60 -20.35
N HIS A 286 9.49 7.02 -21.35
CA HIS A 286 10.07 6.67 -22.64
C HIS A 286 9.54 7.62 -23.74
N ALA A 287 10.41 8.02 -24.66
CA ALA A 287 10.08 9.02 -25.68
C ALA A 287 9.14 8.49 -26.78
N ASP A 288 9.13 7.19 -26.99
CA ASP A 288 8.34 6.45 -27.99
C ASP A 288 7.09 5.79 -27.39
N HIS A 289 6.84 5.98 -26.10
CA HIS A 289 5.66 5.45 -25.43
C HIS A 289 4.52 6.47 -25.37
N SER A 290 3.30 5.94 -25.34
CA SER A 290 2.07 6.69 -25.10
C SER A 290 1.51 6.30 -23.74
N TYR A 291 0.87 7.26 -23.08
CA TYR A 291 0.38 7.08 -21.72
C TYR A 291 -1.07 7.55 -21.63
N ALA A 292 -1.85 6.87 -20.79
CA ALA A 292 -3.24 7.23 -20.56
C ALA A 292 -3.61 7.18 -19.08
N VAL A 293 -4.54 8.04 -18.72
CA VAL A 293 -5.21 8.04 -17.42
C VAL A 293 -6.56 7.37 -17.58
N CYS A 294 -6.86 6.42 -16.71
CA CYS A 294 -8.17 5.81 -16.57
C CYS A 294 -8.76 6.19 -15.21
N ILE A 295 -9.92 6.84 -15.23
CA ILE A 295 -10.71 7.13 -14.04
C ILE A 295 -11.82 6.08 -13.96
N TRP A 296 -11.89 5.41 -12.83
CA TRP A 296 -12.84 4.36 -12.56
C TRP A 296 -13.91 4.86 -11.60
N GLY A 297 -15.17 4.66 -11.95
CA GLY A 297 -16.33 4.80 -11.07
C GLY A 297 -16.87 3.41 -10.76
N GLY A 298 -16.69 2.95 -9.52
CA GLY A 298 -16.86 1.53 -9.23
C GLY A 298 -15.91 0.68 -10.11
N ASN A 299 -16.46 -0.31 -10.82
CA ASN A 299 -15.68 -1.21 -11.67
C ASN A 299 -15.61 -0.80 -13.14
N GLU A 300 -16.16 0.37 -13.49
CA GLU A 300 -16.23 0.83 -14.87
C GLU A 300 -15.25 1.97 -15.09
N VAL A 301 -14.59 1.98 -16.25
CA VAL A 301 -13.81 3.14 -16.70
C VAL A 301 -14.81 4.18 -17.19
N ILE A 302 -15.02 5.23 -16.41
CA ILE A 302 -15.97 6.30 -16.73
C ILE A 302 -15.33 7.42 -17.54
N TRP A 303 -14.00 7.48 -17.53
CA TRP A 303 -13.25 8.44 -18.33
C TRP A 303 -11.85 7.90 -18.61
N LYS A 304 -11.39 8.08 -19.86
CA LYS A 304 -10.04 7.74 -20.29
C LYS A 304 -9.52 8.83 -21.22
N ASN A 305 -8.26 9.22 -21.06
CA ASN A 305 -7.61 10.12 -22.00
C ASN A 305 -6.11 9.85 -22.08
N GLU A 306 -5.54 10.09 -23.25
CA GLU A 306 -4.09 10.11 -23.43
C GLU A 306 -3.52 11.40 -22.83
N ILE A 307 -2.37 11.27 -22.19
CA ILE A 307 -1.70 12.38 -21.51
C ILE A 307 -0.21 12.38 -21.79
N SER A 308 0.41 13.56 -21.66
CA SER A 308 1.85 13.63 -21.42
C SER A 308 2.10 13.40 -19.93
N ILE A 309 3.09 12.57 -19.60
CA ILE A 309 3.53 12.32 -18.23
C ILE A 309 4.80 13.10 -17.83
N ARG A 310 5.36 13.89 -18.76
CA ARG A 310 6.54 14.74 -18.50
C ARG A 310 6.20 15.96 -17.65
N GLU A 311 4.94 16.37 -17.68
CA GLU A 311 4.41 17.49 -16.89
C GLU A 311 3.25 16.98 -16.03
N PRO A 312 2.98 17.62 -14.88
CA PRO A 312 1.81 17.28 -14.07
C PRO A 312 0.51 17.35 -14.89
N PHE A 313 -0.23 16.25 -14.92
CA PHE A 313 -1.55 16.19 -15.51
C PHE A 313 -2.61 16.43 -14.43
N SER A 314 -3.51 17.39 -14.68
CA SER A 314 -4.54 17.75 -13.71
C SER A 314 -5.93 17.77 -14.37
N PHE A 315 -6.92 17.21 -13.68
CA PHE A 315 -8.26 17.01 -14.21
C PHE A 315 -9.31 17.06 -13.09
N SER A 316 -10.53 17.46 -13.43
CA SER A 316 -11.66 17.42 -12.51
C SER A 316 -12.88 16.86 -13.22
N LEU A 317 -13.65 16.02 -12.52
CA LEU A 317 -14.93 15.52 -13.00
C LEU A 317 -16.03 15.65 -11.94
N PRO A 318 -17.28 15.96 -12.33
CA PRO A 318 -18.41 15.80 -11.44
C PRO A 318 -18.64 14.31 -11.17
N ILE A 319 -18.80 13.96 -9.90
CA ILE A 319 -19.16 12.61 -9.51
C ILE A 319 -20.65 12.34 -9.76
N VAL A 320 -20.98 11.08 -9.99
CA VAL A 320 -22.33 10.52 -10.12
C VAL A 320 -22.45 9.35 -9.13
N ASN A 321 -23.55 8.61 -9.05
CA ASN A 321 -23.74 7.58 -8.02
C ASN A 321 -22.85 6.33 -8.22
N HIS A 322 -21.58 6.38 -7.80
CA HIS A 322 -20.64 5.26 -7.79
C HIS A 322 -20.06 5.03 -6.38
N PRO A 323 -19.91 3.78 -5.92
CA PRO A 323 -19.49 3.48 -4.55
C PRO A 323 -18.06 3.94 -4.22
N PHE A 324 -17.23 4.14 -5.23
CA PHE A 324 -15.89 4.68 -5.09
C PHE A 324 -15.37 5.23 -6.43
N TYR A 325 -14.30 6.02 -6.34
CA TYR A 325 -13.53 6.49 -7.47
C TYR A 325 -12.06 6.14 -7.28
N ARG A 326 -11.41 5.66 -8.35
CA ARG A 326 -9.96 5.41 -8.36
C ARG A 326 -9.37 5.76 -9.72
N VAL A 327 -8.06 5.94 -9.75
CA VAL A 327 -7.33 6.31 -10.96
C VAL A 327 -6.23 5.30 -11.23
N THR A 328 -5.99 5.02 -12.50
CA THR A 328 -4.88 4.18 -12.97
C THR A 328 -4.12 4.95 -14.04
N LEU A 329 -2.79 5.02 -13.90
CA LEU A 329 -1.91 5.47 -14.96
C LEU A 329 -1.44 4.25 -15.75
N LEU A 330 -1.60 4.31 -17.07
CA LEU A 330 -1.25 3.24 -18.00
C LEU A 330 -0.17 3.72 -18.96
N ASP A 331 0.78 2.84 -19.23
CA ASP A 331 1.55 2.85 -20.47
C ASP A 331 0.71 2.12 -21.53
N THR A 332 0.18 2.85 -22.50
CA THR A 332 -0.68 2.29 -23.54
C THR A 332 0.09 1.63 -24.67
N THR A 333 1.38 1.95 -24.82
CA THR A 333 2.25 1.29 -25.79
C THR A 333 2.51 -0.15 -25.38
N LEU A 334 2.83 -0.37 -24.10
CA LEU A 334 3.07 -1.70 -23.54
C LEU A 334 1.79 -2.37 -23.02
N ASN A 335 0.70 -1.62 -22.90
CA ASN A 335 -0.57 -2.04 -22.30
C ASN A 335 -0.37 -2.58 -20.86
N ILE A 336 0.43 -1.87 -20.08
CA ILE A 336 0.70 -2.18 -18.67
C ILE A 336 0.35 -0.98 -17.77
N PRO A 337 -0.02 -1.23 -16.51
CA PRO A 337 -0.14 -0.17 -15.53
C PRO A 337 1.24 0.29 -15.05
N LEU A 338 1.34 1.59 -14.76
CA LEU A 338 2.47 2.20 -14.06
C LEU A 338 2.14 2.51 -12.60
N ALA A 339 0.86 2.79 -12.33
CA ALA A 339 0.41 3.14 -11.00
C ALA A 339 -1.09 2.91 -10.78
N TYR A 340 -1.42 2.42 -9.60
CA TYR A 340 -2.78 2.27 -9.08
C TYR A 340 -3.01 3.23 -7.92
N GLY A 341 -3.86 4.24 -8.14
CA GLY A 341 -4.32 5.12 -7.07
C GLY A 341 -5.32 4.39 -6.18
N ASN A 342 -5.15 4.51 -4.87
CA ASN A 342 -6.12 4.00 -3.91
C ASN A 342 -7.48 4.71 -4.04
N PRO A 343 -8.61 4.06 -3.71
CA PRO A 343 -9.92 4.66 -3.98
C PRO A 343 -10.27 5.78 -2.99
N ILE A 344 -11.05 6.76 -3.44
CA ILE A 344 -11.94 7.51 -2.55
C ILE A 344 -13.27 6.76 -2.52
N PHE A 345 -13.69 6.31 -1.33
CA PHE A 345 -14.99 5.65 -1.14
C PHE A 345 -16.06 6.70 -0.90
N VAL A 346 -17.24 6.52 -1.48
CA VAL A 346 -18.32 7.52 -1.42
C VAL A 346 -19.55 6.95 -0.73
N THR A 347 -20.13 7.74 0.17
CA THR A 347 -21.47 7.54 0.72
C THR A 347 -22.34 8.67 0.24
N TYR A 348 -23.36 8.38 -0.57
CA TYR A 348 -24.26 9.43 -1.06
C TYR A 348 -25.22 9.83 0.03
N GLU A 349 -25.31 11.14 0.27
CA GLU A 349 -26.41 11.68 1.06
C GLU A 349 -27.74 11.39 0.33
N PRO A 350 -28.79 11.01 1.07
CA PRO A 350 -30.10 10.69 0.51
C PRO A 350 -30.78 11.87 -0.21
#